data_AF-A0A7Y8H475-F1
#
_entry.id   AF-A0A7Y8H475-F1
#
_cell.length_a   1.000
_cell.length_b   1.000
_cell.length_c   1.000
_cell.angle_alpha   90.00
_cell.angle_beta   90.00
_cell.angle_gamma   90.00
#
_symmetry.space_group_name_H-M   'P 1'
#
loop_
_entity.id
_entity.type
_entity.pdbx_description
1 polymer ?
#
loop_
_entity_poly.entity_id
_entity_poly.type
_entity_poly.pdbx_seq_one_letter_code
_entity_poly.pdbx_strand_id
1 'polypeptide(L)'
;MILDNKLVRSLLSSSKEGNSGAFEQLYQLHVAQVYAVSLRLLANQDLAQHLTRQVFISIWKNINDITEERPFYNWLVALTAINAISELKNGVPPDEPAKLIPENHPNPKLEAAVLKLNEKQRIALVLDRLCHLPGEEISELTSFTKKEIEKFLNSAYEQISEEIRSSNLFQEIDKLPDKISPPTDLWIDIYHDVLEWKLQNEPEEIIPKEVTSVNVDLREIKKNRKEEKKKLKEELKKIEKTHKGKFSKPSVANYIYLIFALAALAGIIYFLFFMSGAKWQISSTEGSPTIFNEPVKNGFTLSKNDMLSCNSNSAATIRIEKIGILKVRGNTNLTRTGNFEANLDKGSIELIKDASEELFAVQTPSALIKDYYLGGNYILNVDDEGNSIVEVKDGWVTINFNSTEALVPPGHNCTAKKGAGLSAPVSISATEEFRYDIDLFFFSNGGDGTMESILNQAKIKDGYTLWNLIKIAPAKYREKIVDALMKLMPLPPETNKEGLLELRPEMMQRLLDEIGINQR
;
A
#
# COMPACT_ATOMS: atom_id res chain seq x y z
N MET A 1 29.88 6.25 0.17
CA MET A 1 28.71 7.15 0.12
C MET A 1 27.65 6.43 -0.70
N ILE A 2 26.63 5.88 -0.05
CA ILE A 2 25.50 5.25 -0.75
C ILE A 2 24.76 6.42 -1.40
N LEU A 3 24.86 6.58 -2.72
CA LEU A 3 24.01 7.55 -3.41
C LEU A 3 22.56 7.08 -3.28
N ASP A 4 21.64 8.02 -3.04
CA ASP A 4 20.24 7.67 -3.11
C ASP A 4 19.89 7.15 -4.48
N ASN A 5 19.12 6.06 -4.48
CA ASN A 5 18.50 5.57 -5.70
C ASN A 5 17.59 6.68 -6.26
N LYS A 6 17.68 6.95 -7.57
CA LYS A 6 16.78 7.87 -8.28
C LYS A 6 15.31 7.61 -7.98
N LEU A 7 14.95 6.34 -7.74
CA LEU A 7 13.62 5.92 -7.28
C LEU A 7 13.20 6.62 -6.00
N VAL A 8 14.04 6.56 -4.96
CA VAL A 8 13.76 7.15 -3.65
C VAL A 8 13.59 8.66 -3.79
N ARG A 9 14.43 9.33 -4.58
CA ARG A 9 14.30 10.77 -4.87
C ARG A 9 13.01 11.12 -5.61
N SER A 10 12.66 10.36 -6.63
CA SER A 10 11.41 10.54 -7.38
C SER A 10 10.19 10.34 -6.48
N LEU A 11 10.18 9.28 -5.68
CA LEU A 11 9.08 9.02 -4.76
C LEU A 11 8.98 10.10 -3.69
N LEU A 12 10.10 10.63 -3.19
CA LEU A 12 10.11 11.78 -2.29
C LEU A 12 9.49 13.01 -2.96
N SER A 13 9.84 13.30 -4.21
CA SER A 13 9.27 14.41 -4.97
C SER A 13 7.75 14.27 -5.14
N SER A 14 7.28 13.11 -5.61
CA SER A 14 5.84 12.88 -5.76
C SER A 14 5.10 12.88 -4.41
N SER A 15 5.75 12.42 -3.35
CA SER A 15 5.16 12.45 -2.00
C SER A 15 5.07 13.88 -1.45
N LYS A 16 6.05 14.76 -1.76
CA LYS A 16 6.00 16.20 -1.47
C LYS A 16 4.83 16.89 -2.19
N GLU A 17 4.45 16.41 -3.38
CA GLU A 17 3.27 16.86 -4.12
C GLU A 17 1.95 16.29 -3.57
N GLY A 18 1.99 15.53 -2.48
CA GLY A 18 0.81 14.98 -1.81
C GLY A 18 0.38 13.59 -2.30
N ASN A 19 1.11 12.96 -3.22
CA ASN A 19 0.80 11.62 -3.73
C ASN A 19 1.02 10.54 -2.64
N SER A 20 -0.08 10.06 -2.06
CA SER A 20 -0.05 9.03 -1.02
C SER A 20 0.50 7.68 -1.51
N GLY A 21 0.31 7.34 -2.78
CA GLY A 21 0.82 6.09 -3.38
C GLY A 21 2.34 6.10 -3.59
N ALA A 22 2.93 7.27 -3.85
CA ALA A 22 4.38 7.43 -3.87
C ALA A 22 4.98 7.24 -2.46
N PHE A 23 4.27 7.71 -1.43
CA PHE A 23 4.70 7.54 -0.04
C PHE A 23 4.53 6.10 0.44
N GLU A 24 3.49 5.40 0.00
CA GLU A 24 3.35 3.96 0.22
C GLU A 24 4.56 3.20 -0.33
N GLN A 25 5.00 3.52 -1.54
CA GLN A 25 6.19 2.91 -2.12
C GLN A 25 7.46 3.23 -1.31
N LEU A 26 7.62 4.46 -0.81
CA LEU A 26 8.73 4.80 0.11
C LEU A 26 8.68 3.96 1.39
N TYR A 27 7.49 3.78 1.94
CA TYR A 27 7.29 2.92 3.10
C TYR A 27 7.70 1.48 2.80
N GLN A 28 7.19 0.88 1.71
CA GLN A 28 7.50 -0.51 1.35
C GLN A 28 9.00 -0.74 1.12
N LEU A 29 9.70 0.24 0.52
CA LEU A 29 11.14 0.15 0.28
C LEU A 29 11.98 0.15 1.57
N HIS A 30 11.52 0.82 2.62
CA HIS A 30 12.34 1.13 3.78
C HIS A 30 11.81 0.61 5.12
N VAL A 31 10.57 0.11 5.21
CA VAL A 31 9.97 -0.33 6.48
C VAL A 31 10.80 -1.42 7.16
N ALA A 32 11.30 -2.39 6.40
CA ALA A 32 12.11 -3.47 6.97
C ALA A 32 13.47 -2.97 7.50
N GLN A 33 14.02 -1.90 6.92
CA GLN A 33 15.27 -1.29 7.38
C GLN A 33 15.04 -0.46 8.64
N VAL A 34 13.99 0.38 8.65
CA VAL A 34 13.62 1.18 9.82
C VAL A 34 13.28 0.28 11.00
N TYR A 35 12.53 -0.79 10.77
CA TYR A 35 12.18 -1.76 11.80
C TYR A 35 13.42 -2.50 12.33
N ALA A 36 14.33 -2.92 11.46
CA ALA A 36 15.58 -3.57 11.89
C ALA A 36 16.42 -2.66 12.82
N VAL A 37 16.58 -1.39 12.45
CA VAL A 37 17.31 -0.42 13.29
C VAL A 37 16.57 -0.18 14.60
N SER A 38 15.25 0.02 14.54
CA SER A 38 14.40 0.22 15.73
C SER A 38 14.48 -0.95 16.69
N LEU A 39 14.36 -2.18 16.19
CA LEU A 39 14.44 -3.40 16.97
C LEU A 39 15.80 -3.58 17.64
N ARG A 40 16.90 -3.32 16.92
CA ARG A 40 18.26 -3.46 17.47
C ARG A 40 18.62 -2.41 18.50
N LEU A 41 18.14 -1.17 18.33
CA LEU A 41 18.40 -0.10 19.30
C LEU A 41 17.58 -0.32 20.58
N LEU A 42 16.28 -0.57 20.43
CA LEU A 42 15.33 -0.66 21.54
C LEU A 42 15.32 -2.02 22.22
N ALA A 43 15.68 -3.09 21.49
CA ALA A 43 15.57 -4.47 21.94
C ALA A 43 14.19 -4.80 22.54
N ASN A 44 13.14 -4.21 21.99
CA ASN A 44 11.76 -4.40 22.40
C ASN A 44 10.84 -4.36 21.16
N GLN A 45 10.01 -5.38 20.97
CA GLN A 45 9.22 -5.54 19.74
C GLN A 45 8.14 -4.47 19.61
N ASP A 46 7.40 -4.21 20.68
CA ASP A 46 6.26 -3.31 20.67
C ASP A 46 6.72 -1.87 20.48
N LEU A 47 7.80 -1.48 21.16
CA LEU A 47 8.42 -0.18 20.96
C LEU A 47 9.02 -0.05 19.56
N ALA A 48 9.61 -1.11 19.00
CA ALA A 48 10.16 -1.06 17.64
C ALA A 48 9.07 -0.84 16.59
N GLN A 49 7.92 -1.51 16.71
CA GLN A 49 6.75 -1.27 15.83
C GLN A 49 6.22 0.15 15.99
N HIS A 50 6.06 0.60 17.24
CA HIS A 50 5.58 1.94 17.54
C HIS A 50 6.51 3.02 16.97
N LEU A 51 7.82 2.88 17.20
CA LEU A 51 8.83 3.78 16.68
C LEU A 51 8.84 3.80 15.16
N THR A 52 8.75 2.63 14.52
CA THR A 52 8.71 2.52 13.05
C THR A 52 7.54 3.32 12.48
N ARG A 53 6.35 3.21 13.07
CA ARG A 53 5.19 4.02 12.68
C ARG A 53 5.45 5.51 12.85
N GLN A 54 5.90 5.92 14.04
CA GLN A 54 6.19 7.32 14.33
C GLN A 54 7.20 7.93 13.36
N VAL A 55 8.24 7.16 12.99
CA VAL A 55 9.23 7.58 12.00
C VAL A 55 8.52 7.90 10.69
N PHE A 56 7.76 6.99 10.09
CA PHE A 56 7.07 7.26 8.82
C PHE A 56 6.06 8.41 8.90
N ILE A 57 5.30 8.51 9.99
CA ILE A 57 4.40 9.64 10.22
C ILE A 57 5.20 10.96 10.24
N SER A 58 6.35 10.98 10.91
CA SER A 58 7.25 12.13 10.95
C SER A 58 7.83 12.47 9.57
N ILE A 59 8.17 11.45 8.77
CA ILE A 59 8.62 11.63 7.38
C ILE A 59 7.56 12.37 6.60
N TRP A 60 6.30 11.90 6.65
CA TRP A 60 5.21 12.55 5.92
C TRP A 60 5.02 14.00 6.36
N LYS A 61 4.94 14.24 7.68
CA LYS A 61 4.68 15.59 8.24
C LYS A 61 5.75 16.61 7.87
N ASN A 62 7.00 16.15 7.73
CA ASN A 62 8.16 16.99 7.43
C ASN A 62 8.73 16.72 6.03
N ILE A 63 7.93 16.14 5.12
CA ILE A 63 8.45 15.63 3.85
C ILE A 63 9.02 16.74 2.97
N ASN A 64 8.45 17.95 3.09
CA ASN A 64 8.89 19.14 2.38
C ASN A 64 10.26 19.66 2.86
N ASP A 65 10.64 19.35 4.10
CA ASP A 65 11.90 19.80 4.70
C ASP A 65 13.08 18.89 4.33
N ILE A 66 12.81 17.75 3.69
CA ILE A 66 13.84 16.78 3.30
C ILE A 66 14.61 17.33 2.09
N THR A 67 15.87 17.71 2.30
CA THR A 67 16.76 18.23 1.25
C THR A 67 17.49 17.12 0.49
N GLU A 68 17.96 17.44 -0.72
CA GLU A 68 18.69 16.50 -1.58
C GLU A 68 20.18 16.38 -1.27
N GLU A 69 20.69 17.19 -0.35
CA GLU A 69 22.12 17.30 -0.05
C GLU A 69 22.69 16.05 0.64
N ARG A 70 21.86 15.31 1.38
CA ARG A 70 22.24 14.06 2.06
C ARG A 70 21.43 12.87 1.55
N PRO A 71 22.02 11.67 1.44
CA PRO A 71 21.27 10.46 1.13
C PRO A 71 20.11 10.26 2.11
N PHE A 72 18.92 9.98 1.59
CA PHE A 72 17.69 9.70 2.28
C PHE A 72 17.85 8.52 3.23
N TYR A 73 18.61 7.48 2.84
CA TYR A 73 18.88 6.37 3.77
C TYR A 73 19.59 6.86 5.04
N ASN A 74 20.67 7.64 4.91
CA ASN A 74 21.36 8.22 6.07
C ASN A 74 20.42 9.15 6.84
N TRP A 75 19.61 9.93 6.12
CA TRP A 75 18.63 10.81 6.75
C TRP A 75 17.63 10.02 7.60
N LEU A 76 17.17 8.89 7.08
CA LEU A 76 16.17 8.00 7.65
C LEU A 76 16.72 7.27 8.87
N VAL A 77 17.95 6.75 8.78
CA VAL A 77 18.65 6.14 9.92
C VAL A 77 18.84 7.17 11.03
N ALA A 78 19.30 8.38 10.71
CA ALA A 78 19.47 9.43 11.69
C ALA A 78 18.14 9.78 12.39
N LEU A 79 17.05 9.95 11.63
CA LEU A 79 15.71 10.18 12.19
C LEU A 79 15.26 9.02 13.10
N THR A 80 15.50 7.78 12.67
CA THR A 80 15.16 6.58 13.45
C THR A 80 15.96 6.54 14.75
N ALA A 81 17.26 6.82 14.69
CA ALA A 81 18.15 6.84 15.85
C ALA A 81 17.75 7.92 16.85
N ILE A 82 17.43 9.14 16.40
CA ILE A 82 16.98 10.24 17.27
C ILE A 82 15.74 9.82 18.05
N ASN A 83 14.74 9.29 17.37
CA ASN A 83 13.50 8.87 18.01
C ASN A 83 13.73 7.65 18.93
N ALA A 84 14.57 6.69 18.54
CA ALA A 84 14.93 5.54 19.38
C ALA A 84 15.65 5.97 20.67
N ILE A 85 16.62 6.88 20.58
CA ILE A 85 17.33 7.42 21.74
C ILE A 85 16.38 8.20 22.65
N SER A 86 15.39 8.89 22.08
CA SER A 86 14.33 9.53 22.86
C SER A 86 13.50 8.49 23.63
N GLU A 87 13.09 7.40 22.97
CA GLU A 87 12.32 6.32 23.60
C GLU A 87 13.10 5.59 24.70
N LEU A 88 14.41 5.38 24.53
CA LEU A 88 15.26 4.76 25.56
C LEU A 88 15.26 5.57 26.87
N LYS A 89 15.07 6.89 26.83
CA LYS A 89 14.96 7.73 28.05
C LYS A 89 13.72 7.41 28.88
N ASN A 90 12.70 6.78 28.28
CA ASN A 90 11.50 6.33 29.00
C ASN A 90 11.76 5.10 29.88
N GLY A 91 12.93 4.44 29.73
CA GLY A 91 13.39 3.38 30.63
C GLY A 91 12.61 2.07 30.54
N VAL A 92 11.96 1.82 29.40
CA VAL A 92 11.25 0.55 29.15
C VAL A 92 12.29 -0.56 28.99
N PRO A 93 12.16 -1.68 29.73
CA PRO A 93 13.15 -2.76 29.67
C PRO A 93 13.11 -3.50 28.32
N PRO A 94 14.26 -4.07 27.89
CA PRO A 94 14.32 -4.90 26.71
C PRO A 94 13.55 -6.22 26.90
N ASP A 95 13.01 -6.75 25.82
CA ASP A 95 12.40 -8.08 25.78
C ASP A 95 13.47 -9.19 25.77
N GLU A 96 13.05 -10.43 26.01
CA GLU A 96 13.94 -11.58 25.84
C GLU A 96 14.32 -11.76 24.35
N PRO A 97 15.61 -11.76 23.97
CA PRO A 97 16.04 -11.81 22.58
C PRO A 97 15.47 -12.97 21.77
N ALA A 98 15.26 -14.13 22.41
CA ALA A 98 14.72 -15.32 21.75
C ALA A 98 13.29 -15.12 21.20
N LYS A 99 12.52 -14.15 21.72
CA LYS A 99 11.18 -13.82 21.24
C LYS A 99 11.17 -12.83 20.07
N LEU A 100 12.28 -12.13 19.86
CA LEU A 100 12.40 -11.03 18.90
C LEU A 100 12.94 -11.49 17.54
N ILE A 101 13.58 -12.65 17.50
CA ILE A 101 14.33 -13.12 16.34
C ILE A 101 13.44 -14.08 15.54
N PRO A 102 13.19 -13.82 14.25
CA PRO A 102 12.44 -14.72 13.38
C PRO A 102 13.08 -16.11 13.30
N GLU A 103 12.28 -17.17 13.20
CA GLU A 103 12.78 -18.55 13.11
C GLU A 103 13.77 -18.75 11.94
N ASN A 104 13.55 -18.04 10.82
CA ASN A 104 14.36 -18.11 9.60
C ASN A 104 15.53 -17.10 9.57
N HIS A 105 15.90 -16.49 10.70
CA HIS A 105 17.01 -15.53 10.73
C HIS A 105 18.33 -16.20 10.33
N PRO A 106 19.17 -15.59 9.46
CA PRO A 106 20.39 -16.24 8.95
C PRO A 106 21.45 -16.50 10.02
N ASN A 107 21.49 -15.69 11.08
CA ASN A 107 22.37 -15.90 12.23
C ASN A 107 21.68 -15.51 13.54
N PRO A 108 20.79 -16.35 14.09
CA PRO A 108 19.96 -15.99 15.25
C PRO A 108 20.79 -15.86 16.52
N LYS A 109 21.91 -16.59 16.64
CA LYS A 109 22.80 -16.49 17.80
C LYS A 109 23.49 -15.13 17.86
N LEU A 110 23.97 -14.63 16.72
CA LEU A 110 24.62 -13.33 16.64
C LEU A 110 23.64 -12.18 16.87
N GLU A 111 22.46 -12.24 16.26
CA GLU A 111 21.41 -11.24 16.49
C GLU A 111 21.01 -11.20 17.99
N ALA A 112 20.89 -12.37 18.65
CA ALA A 112 20.61 -12.44 20.08
C ALA A 112 21.72 -11.80 20.93
N ALA A 113 23.00 -12.02 20.59
CA ALA A 113 24.12 -11.42 21.30
C ALA A 113 24.12 -9.89 21.16
N VAL A 114 23.80 -9.36 19.98
CA VAL A 114 23.64 -7.91 19.75
C VAL A 114 22.50 -7.34 20.61
N LEU A 115 21.35 -8.00 20.68
CA LEU A 115 20.20 -7.55 21.47
C LEU A 115 20.46 -7.58 22.99
N LYS A 116 21.39 -8.42 23.48
CA LYS A 116 21.79 -8.51 24.90
C LYS A 116 22.76 -7.43 25.36
N LEU A 117 23.42 -6.72 24.44
CA LEU A 117 24.31 -5.61 24.78
C LEU A 117 23.54 -4.53 25.56
N ASN A 118 24.24 -3.76 26.38
CA ASN A 118 23.62 -2.60 27.02
C ASN A 118 23.32 -1.49 26.00
N GLU A 119 22.49 -0.52 26.37
CA GLU A 119 22.02 0.54 25.48
C GLU A 119 23.16 1.28 24.77
N LYS A 120 24.22 1.66 25.49
CA LYS A 120 25.34 2.43 24.93
C LYS A 120 26.15 1.60 23.93
N GLN A 121 26.36 0.32 24.23
CA GLN A 121 27.02 -0.64 23.33
C GLN A 121 26.17 -0.88 22.08
N ARG A 122 24.85 -1.09 22.22
CA ARG A 122 23.94 -1.27 21.07
C ARG A 122 23.93 -0.06 20.16
N ILE A 123 23.78 1.14 20.73
CA ILE A 123 23.78 2.39 19.97
C ILE A 123 25.07 2.51 19.16
N ALA A 124 26.23 2.34 19.80
CA ALA A 124 27.51 2.45 19.11
C ALA A 124 27.66 1.40 18.00
N LEU A 125 27.38 0.13 18.29
CA LEU A 125 27.54 -0.98 17.34
C LEU A 125 26.58 -0.86 16.15
N VAL A 126 25.29 -0.61 16.41
CA VAL A 126 24.25 -0.56 15.37
C VAL A 126 24.49 0.63 14.44
N LEU A 127 24.75 1.82 14.98
CA LEU A 127 24.91 3.02 14.16
C LEU A 127 26.23 3.02 13.36
N ASP A 128 27.34 2.57 13.96
CA ASP A 128 28.65 2.52 13.31
C ASP A 128 28.76 1.35 12.32
N ARG A 129 28.35 0.14 12.72
CA ARG A 129 28.61 -1.08 11.92
C ARG A 129 27.48 -1.51 11.04
N LEU A 130 26.24 -1.44 11.52
CA LEU A 130 25.09 -1.92 10.74
C LEU A 130 24.49 -0.82 9.87
N CYS A 131 24.58 0.44 10.31
CA CYS A 131 24.06 1.58 9.55
C CYS A 131 25.15 2.38 8.83
N HIS A 132 26.43 2.11 9.12
CA HIS A 132 27.58 2.79 8.52
C HIS A 132 27.53 4.32 8.64
N LEU A 133 27.01 4.84 9.75
CA LEU A 133 27.01 6.28 10.00
C LEU A 133 28.44 6.77 10.33
N PRO A 134 28.85 7.94 9.82
CA PRO A 134 30.11 8.55 10.22
C PRO A 134 30.15 8.80 11.73
N GLY A 135 31.30 8.57 12.37
CA GLY A 135 31.45 8.78 13.82
C GLY A 135 31.13 10.21 14.29
N GLU A 136 31.26 11.22 13.42
CA GLU A 136 30.82 12.59 13.69
C GLU A 136 29.31 12.70 13.83
N GLU A 137 28.53 12.08 12.93
CA GLU A 137 27.07 12.04 13.02
C GLU A 137 26.64 11.26 14.28
N ILE A 138 27.31 10.14 14.60
CA ILE A 138 27.01 9.39 15.83
C ILE A 138 27.25 10.25 17.05
N SER A 139 28.36 11.00 17.10
CA SER A 139 28.65 11.94 18.19
C SER A 139 27.58 13.02 18.33
N GLU A 140 27.11 13.61 17.23
CA GLU A 140 26.04 14.60 17.23
C GLU A 140 24.71 14.03 17.73
N LEU A 141 24.34 12.83 17.27
CA LEU A 141 23.09 12.16 17.62
C LEU A 141 23.03 11.71 19.08
N THR A 142 24.17 11.28 19.64
CA THR A 142 24.22 10.59 20.94
C THR A 142 24.85 11.43 22.05
N SER A 143 25.53 12.53 21.70
CA SER A 143 26.45 13.28 22.57
C SER A 143 27.66 12.48 23.09
N PHE A 144 27.95 11.30 22.51
CA PHE A 144 29.15 10.54 22.84
C PHE A 144 30.38 11.11 22.13
N THR A 145 31.51 11.16 22.81
CA THR A 145 32.79 11.49 22.18
C THR A 145 33.27 10.33 21.29
N LYS A 146 34.09 10.61 20.25
CA LYS A 146 34.69 9.56 19.40
C LYS A 146 35.38 8.46 20.22
N LYS A 147 36.05 8.84 21.33
CA LYS A 147 36.71 7.92 22.25
C LYS A 147 35.73 7.04 23.04
N GLU A 148 34.57 7.57 23.41
CA GLU A 148 33.50 6.78 24.04
C GLU A 148 32.87 5.80 23.06
N ILE A 149 32.64 6.23 21.82
CA ILE A 149 32.13 5.34 20.75
C ILE A 149 33.10 4.16 20.56
N GLU A 150 34.40 4.43 20.39
CA GLU A 150 35.43 3.37 20.29
C GLU A 150 35.43 2.45 21.51
N LYS A 151 35.30 3.00 22.72
CA LYS A 151 35.23 2.22 23.95
C LYS A 151 34.00 1.30 23.97
N PHE A 152 32.82 1.82 23.62
CA PHE A 152 31.59 1.04 23.58
C PHE A 152 31.64 -0.06 22.51
N LEU A 153 32.22 0.23 21.35
CA LEU A 153 32.45 -0.77 20.30
C LEU A 153 33.35 -1.89 20.78
N ASN A 154 34.51 -1.57 21.37
CA ASN A 154 35.44 -2.58 21.88
C ASN A 154 34.79 -3.48 22.94
N SER A 155 34.08 -2.89 23.90
CA SER A 155 33.34 -3.66 24.91
C SER A 155 32.20 -4.50 24.31
N ALA A 156 31.53 -4.02 23.26
CA ALA A 156 30.51 -4.79 22.54
C ALA A 156 31.13 -6.01 21.85
N TYR A 157 32.27 -5.83 21.17
CA TYR A 157 32.98 -6.93 20.52
C TYR A 157 33.49 -7.96 21.51
N GLU A 158 34.08 -7.54 22.64
CA GLU A 158 34.51 -8.45 23.69
C GLU A 158 33.34 -9.32 24.18
N GLN A 159 32.21 -8.70 24.54
CA GLN A 159 31.02 -9.41 25.03
C GLN A 159 30.46 -10.39 24.00
N ILE A 160 30.31 -9.97 22.74
CA ILE A 160 29.81 -10.85 21.68
C ILE A 160 30.81 -11.99 21.39
N SER A 161 32.11 -11.72 21.45
CA SER A 161 33.15 -12.73 21.19
C SER A 161 33.17 -13.83 22.25
N GLU A 162 32.92 -13.49 23.53
CA GLU A 162 32.80 -14.46 24.62
C GLU A 162 31.60 -15.40 24.44
N GLU A 163 30.50 -14.88 23.89
CA GLU A 163 29.26 -15.63 23.71
C GLU A 163 29.27 -16.52 22.45
N ILE A 164 29.80 -16.02 21.33
CA ILE A 164 29.72 -16.71 20.02
C ILE A 164 30.97 -17.52 19.70
N ARG A 165 32.13 -17.15 20.29
CA ARG A 165 33.44 -17.77 20.02
C ARG A 165 33.78 -17.85 18.52
N SER A 166 33.50 -16.80 17.76
CA SER A 166 33.85 -16.69 16.34
C SER A 166 35.24 -16.08 16.15
N SER A 167 36.00 -16.59 15.17
CA SER A 167 37.28 -16.04 14.72
C SER A 167 37.15 -14.90 13.71
N ASN A 168 35.96 -14.70 13.11
CA ASN A 168 35.70 -13.70 12.06
C ASN A 168 34.55 -12.76 12.42
N LEU A 169 34.41 -12.42 13.71
CA LEU A 169 33.24 -11.73 14.26
C LEU A 169 32.87 -10.44 13.52
N PHE A 170 33.86 -9.62 13.13
CA PHE A 170 33.61 -8.38 12.37
C PHE A 170 32.85 -8.63 11.06
N GLN A 171 33.30 -9.62 10.28
CA GLN A 171 32.65 -9.96 9.00
C GLN A 171 31.27 -10.59 9.19
N GLU A 172 31.04 -11.27 10.31
CA GLU A 172 29.72 -11.84 10.62
C GLU A 172 28.71 -10.75 11.03
N ILE A 173 29.15 -9.75 11.80
CA ILE A 173 28.32 -8.60 12.18
C ILE A 173 27.94 -7.80 10.94
N ASP A 174 28.89 -7.52 10.06
CA ASP A 174 28.64 -6.78 8.81
C ASP A 174 27.68 -7.53 7.85
N LYS A 175 27.47 -8.84 8.06
CA LYS A 175 26.56 -9.68 7.28
C LYS A 175 25.19 -9.88 7.93
N LEU A 176 24.95 -9.32 9.12
CA LEU A 176 23.60 -9.32 9.68
C LEU A 176 22.65 -8.61 8.72
N PRO A 177 21.41 -9.12 8.56
CA PRO A 177 20.48 -8.56 7.58
C PRO A 177 20.18 -7.11 7.93
N ASP A 178 20.29 -6.21 6.96
CA ASP A 178 19.91 -4.80 7.10
C ASP A 178 18.39 -4.62 7.13
N LYS A 179 17.64 -5.66 6.74
CA LYS A 179 16.18 -5.71 6.66
C LYS A 179 15.61 -6.79 7.57
N ILE A 180 14.69 -6.40 8.45
CA ILE A 180 13.88 -7.30 9.27
C ILE A 180 12.44 -6.83 9.09
N SER A 181 11.55 -7.71 8.63
CA SER A 181 10.14 -7.35 8.48
C SER A 181 9.47 -7.21 9.85
N PRO A 182 8.63 -6.18 10.06
CA PRO A 182 7.80 -6.11 11.26
C PRO A 182 6.83 -7.31 11.31
N PRO A 183 6.43 -7.77 12.50
CA PRO A 183 5.53 -8.93 12.65
C PRO A 183 4.10 -8.63 12.19
N THR A 184 3.73 -7.36 12.07
CA THR A 184 2.44 -6.88 11.56
C THR A 184 2.70 -5.87 10.45
N ASP A 185 1.77 -5.76 9.50
CA ASP A 185 1.80 -4.64 8.57
C ASP A 185 1.42 -3.35 9.30
N LEU A 186 2.33 -2.38 9.29
CA LEU A 186 2.16 -1.11 9.98
C LEU A 186 1.51 -0.05 9.11
N TRP A 187 1.32 -0.31 7.81
CA TRP A 187 0.92 0.68 6.83
C TRP A 187 -0.45 1.28 7.13
N ILE A 188 -1.45 0.46 7.46
CA ILE A 188 -2.83 0.91 7.71
C ILE A 188 -2.86 2.01 8.78
N ASP A 189 -2.13 1.82 9.87
CA ASP A 189 -2.14 2.77 10.98
C ASP A 189 -1.31 4.02 10.67
N ILE A 190 -0.17 3.88 9.97
CA ILE A 190 0.59 5.03 9.45
C ILE A 190 -0.29 5.86 8.51
N TYR A 191 -1.02 5.18 7.64
CA TYR A 191 -1.89 5.77 6.66
C TYR A 191 -3.01 6.58 7.32
N HIS A 192 -3.68 6.01 8.34
CA HIS A 192 -4.70 6.72 9.11
C HIS A 192 -4.13 7.98 9.78
N ASP A 193 -2.97 7.89 10.43
CA ASP A 193 -2.34 9.03 11.09
C ASP A 193 -1.93 10.14 10.11
N VAL A 194 -1.44 9.75 8.92
CA VAL A 194 -1.12 10.67 7.82
C VAL A 194 -2.38 11.35 7.29
N LEU A 195 -3.46 10.60 7.10
CA LEU A 195 -4.74 11.12 6.63
C LEU A 195 -5.34 12.11 7.64
N GLU A 196 -5.38 11.76 8.92
CA GLU A 196 -5.83 12.67 9.97
C GLU A 196 -5.00 13.95 9.99
N TRP A 197 -3.69 13.85 9.81
CA TRP A 197 -2.82 15.01 9.72
C TRP A 197 -3.12 15.86 8.48
N LYS A 198 -3.32 15.27 7.29
CA LYS A 198 -3.71 16.00 6.07
C LYS A 198 -4.99 16.80 6.29
N LEU A 199 -6.02 16.17 6.83
CA LEU A 199 -7.32 16.79 7.13
C LEU A 199 -7.23 17.98 8.09
N GLN A 200 -6.18 18.03 8.91
CA GLN A 200 -5.96 19.12 9.88
C GLN A 200 -5.06 20.24 9.34
N ASN A 201 -4.21 19.98 8.34
CA ASN A 201 -3.11 20.86 7.95
C ASN A 201 -3.13 21.32 6.49
N GLU A 202 -3.97 20.75 5.62
CA GLU A 202 -4.12 21.24 4.25
C GLU A 202 -5.04 22.48 4.20
N PRO A 203 -4.61 23.59 3.56
CA PRO A 203 -5.49 24.73 3.30
C PRO A 203 -6.59 24.31 2.31
N GLU A 204 -7.84 24.71 2.58
CA GLU A 204 -8.95 24.57 1.63
C GLU A 204 -8.63 25.33 0.33
N GLU A 205 -8.20 24.65 -0.74
CA GLU A 205 -8.41 25.01 -2.17
C GLU A 205 -7.78 23.92 -3.06
N ILE A 206 -8.40 23.40 -4.15
CA ILE A 206 -9.15 24.08 -5.22
C ILE A 206 -10.37 23.21 -5.62
N ILE A 207 -11.57 23.66 -5.26
CA ILE A 207 -12.80 23.27 -5.95
C ILE A 207 -12.97 24.26 -7.11
N PRO A 208 -13.17 23.81 -8.37
CA PRO A 208 -13.46 24.71 -9.48
C PRO A 208 -14.61 25.66 -9.13
N LYS A 209 -14.35 26.97 -9.29
CA LYS A 209 -15.29 28.07 -9.03
C LYS A 209 -16.52 27.97 -9.93
N GLU A 210 -17.49 27.14 -9.58
CA GLU A 210 -18.80 27.18 -10.24
C GLU A 210 -19.95 26.63 -9.39
N VAL A 211 -19.90 26.75 -8.06
CA VAL A 211 -21.11 26.57 -7.22
C VAL A 211 -21.05 27.50 -6.00
N THR A 212 -21.32 28.80 -6.19
CA THR A 212 -21.58 29.72 -5.08
C THR A 212 -23.06 30.07 -5.03
N SER A 213 -23.84 29.35 -4.23
CA SER A 213 -25.02 29.90 -3.55
C SER A 213 -25.70 28.89 -2.60
N VAL A 214 -25.07 28.49 -1.49
CA VAL A 214 -25.83 28.10 -0.29
C VAL A 214 -25.04 28.51 0.95
N ASN A 215 -25.48 29.56 1.63
CA ASN A 215 -24.97 29.98 2.94
C ASN A 215 -25.49 28.98 4.00
N VAL A 216 -24.63 28.08 4.48
CA VAL A 216 -24.94 27.21 5.62
C VAL A 216 -24.28 27.79 6.87
N ASP A 217 -25.07 28.29 7.82
CA ASP A 217 -24.56 28.86 9.08
C ASP A 217 -24.10 27.74 10.04
N LEU A 218 -22.80 27.46 9.99
CA LEU A 218 -22.11 26.48 10.83
C LEU A 218 -22.25 26.75 12.35
N ARG A 219 -22.68 27.94 12.78
CA ARG A 219 -22.92 28.26 14.20
C ARG A 219 -24.20 27.61 14.73
N GLU A 220 -25.22 27.48 13.89
CA GLU A 220 -26.51 26.89 14.27
C GLU A 220 -26.39 25.38 14.46
N ILE A 221 -25.61 24.71 13.61
CA ILE A 221 -25.31 23.27 13.72
C ILE A 221 -24.54 22.95 15.00
N LYS A 222 -23.55 23.78 15.37
CA LYS A 222 -22.79 23.61 16.62
C LYS A 222 -23.65 23.86 17.86
N LYS A 223 -24.60 24.81 17.80
CA LYS A 223 -25.54 25.08 18.89
C LYS A 223 -26.51 23.91 19.09
N ASN A 224 -27.08 23.38 18.01
CA ASN A 224 -28.02 22.25 18.06
C ASN A 224 -27.38 20.98 18.63
N ARG A 225 -26.14 20.65 18.23
CA ARG A 225 -25.41 19.50 18.81
C ARG A 225 -25.12 19.65 20.31
N LYS A 226 -24.94 20.88 20.80
CA LYS A 226 -24.65 21.16 22.21
C LYS A 226 -25.92 21.05 23.07
N GLU A 227 -27.07 21.46 22.53
CA GLU A 227 -28.38 21.30 23.18
C GLU A 227 -28.83 19.83 23.22
N GLU A 228 -28.61 19.07 22.15
CA GLU A 228 -28.87 17.61 22.12
C GLU A 228 -28.04 16.85 23.16
N LYS A 229 -26.74 17.12 23.26
CA LYS A 229 -25.87 16.52 24.29
C LYS A 229 -26.32 16.85 25.71
N LYS A 230 -26.91 18.02 25.93
CA LYS A 230 -27.42 18.43 27.25
C LYS A 230 -28.71 17.69 27.60
N LYS A 231 -29.64 17.54 26.64
CA LYS A 231 -30.87 16.75 26.80
C LYS A 231 -30.55 15.27 27.11
N LEU A 232 -29.63 14.66 26.37
CA LEU A 232 -29.22 13.27 26.63
C LEU A 232 -28.64 13.07 28.03
N LYS A 233 -27.83 14.02 28.54
CA LYS A 233 -27.27 13.96 29.90
C LYS A 233 -28.35 14.11 30.99
N GLU A 234 -29.39 14.90 30.75
CA GLU A 234 -30.50 15.05 31.69
C GLU A 234 -31.41 13.81 31.70
N GLU A 235 -31.63 13.16 30.55
CA GLU A 235 -32.34 11.88 30.48
C GLU A 235 -31.58 10.75 31.16
N LEU A 236 -30.26 10.65 30.94
CA LEU A 236 -29.41 9.67 31.62
C LEU A 236 -29.44 9.83 33.15
N LYS A 237 -29.43 11.08 33.66
CA LYS A 237 -29.59 11.35 35.10
C LYS A 237 -30.96 11.02 35.65
N LYS A 238 -32.03 11.08 34.84
CA LYS A 238 -33.36 10.64 35.23
C LYS A 238 -33.40 9.12 35.35
N ILE A 239 -32.79 8.39 34.42
CA ILE A 239 -32.69 6.92 34.41
C ILE A 239 -31.91 6.42 35.64
N GLU A 240 -30.82 7.08 36.02
CA GLU A 240 -30.05 6.73 37.22
C GLU A 240 -30.81 6.94 38.54
N LYS A 241 -31.75 7.90 38.59
CA LYS A 241 -32.54 8.19 39.79
C LYS A 241 -33.73 7.25 39.99
N THR A 242 -34.22 6.58 38.93
CA THR A 242 -35.37 5.66 39.01
C THR A 242 -35.02 4.29 39.59
N HIS A 243 -33.74 3.92 39.73
CA HIS A 243 -33.31 2.62 40.29
C HIS A 243 -32.62 2.74 41.66
N LYS A 244 -33.27 3.40 42.63
CA LYS A 244 -32.97 3.25 44.07
C LYS A 244 -34.14 2.56 44.81
N GLY A 245 -34.53 1.39 44.33
CA GLY A 245 -35.44 0.47 45.03
C GLY A 245 -34.68 -0.72 45.59
N LYS A 246 -34.90 -1.05 46.88
CA LYS A 246 -34.29 -2.20 47.57
C LYS A 246 -34.61 -3.51 46.81
N PHE A 247 -33.61 -4.12 46.16
CA PHE A 247 -33.74 -5.46 45.59
C PHE A 247 -33.28 -6.52 46.60
N SER A 248 -34.17 -7.44 46.93
CA SER A 248 -33.84 -8.71 47.58
C SER A 248 -32.91 -9.52 46.67
N LYS A 249 -31.84 -10.10 47.22
CA LYS A 249 -30.82 -10.86 46.47
C LYS A 249 -31.49 -11.98 45.63
N PRO A 250 -31.43 -11.94 44.29
CA PRO A 250 -31.92 -13.03 43.46
C PRO A 250 -30.95 -14.22 43.51
N SER A 251 -31.46 -15.44 43.31
CA SER A 251 -30.63 -16.65 43.33
C SER A 251 -29.65 -16.67 42.15
N VAL A 252 -28.56 -17.43 42.29
CA VAL A 252 -27.47 -17.56 41.30
C VAL A 252 -27.99 -17.92 39.90
N ALA A 253 -29.13 -18.63 39.80
CA ALA A 253 -29.77 -18.98 38.53
C ALA A 253 -30.19 -17.76 37.70
N ASN A 254 -30.66 -16.68 38.33
CA ASN A 254 -31.11 -15.48 37.60
C ASN A 254 -29.95 -14.68 36.99
N TYR A 255 -28.76 -14.73 37.60
CA TYR A 255 -27.55 -14.14 37.01
C TYR A 255 -27.10 -14.90 35.77
N ILE A 256 -27.25 -16.23 35.77
CA ILE A 256 -26.90 -17.07 34.61
C ILE A 256 -27.80 -16.72 33.42
N TYR A 257 -29.12 -16.63 33.60
CA TYR A 257 -30.03 -16.23 32.52
C TYR A 257 -29.76 -14.81 31.99
N LEU A 258 -29.41 -13.87 32.88
CA LEU A 258 -29.08 -12.50 32.48
C LEU A 258 -27.77 -12.45 31.66
N ILE A 259 -26.75 -13.22 32.05
CA ILE A 259 -25.49 -13.33 31.31
C ILE A 259 -25.74 -13.95 29.93
N PHE A 260 -26.54 -15.02 29.84
CA PHE A 260 -26.91 -15.62 28.55
C PHE A 260 -27.72 -14.67 27.67
N ALA A 261 -28.66 -13.91 28.24
CA ALA A 261 -29.43 -12.92 27.49
C ALA A 261 -28.56 -11.77 26.98
N LEU A 262 -27.61 -11.28 27.79
CA LEU A 262 -26.65 -10.25 27.38
C LEU A 262 -25.65 -10.77 26.35
N ALA A 263 -25.19 -12.01 26.48
CA ALA A 263 -24.32 -12.66 25.49
C ALA A 263 -25.06 -12.90 24.16
N ALA A 264 -26.34 -13.30 24.22
CA ALA A 264 -27.17 -13.43 23.03
C ALA A 264 -27.43 -12.07 22.37
N LEU A 265 -27.70 -11.01 23.15
CA LEU A 265 -27.85 -9.65 22.64
C LEU A 265 -26.55 -9.12 22.04
N ALA A 266 -25.42 -9.33 22.70
CA ALA A 266 -24.09 -9.00 22.18
C ALA A 266 -23.78 -9.80 20.90
N GLY A 267 -24.17 -11.08 20.85
CA GLY A 267 -24.08 -11.91 19.66
C GLY A 267 -24.98 -11.42 18.51
N ILE A 268 -26.18 -10.94 18.81
CA ILE A 268 -27.09 -10.33 17.81
C ILE A 268 -26.54 -8.98 17.34
N ILE A 269 -26.02 -8.14 18.23
CA ILE A 269 -25.39 -6.86 17.87
C ILE A 269 -24.14 -7.12 17.02
N TYR A 270 -23.31 -8.07 17.43
CA TYR A 270 -22.14 -8.52 16.67
C TYR A 270 -22.56 -9.05 15.30
N PHE A 271 -23.59 -9.91 15.24
CA PHE A 271 -24.13 -10.46 13.99
C PHE A 271 -24.70 -9.36 13.08
N LEU A 272 -25.42 -8.38 13.62
CA LEU A 272 -25.97 -7.25 12.87
C LEU A 272 -24.89 -6.27 12.40
N PHE A 273 -23.81 -6.10 13.16
CA PHE A 273 -22.70 -5.19 12.84
C PHE A 273 -21.69 -5.83 11.88
N PHE A 274 -21.47 -7.15 11.96
CA PHE A 274 -20.55 -7.89 11.09
C PHE A 274 -21.20 -8.44 9.81
N MET A 275 -22.53 -8.50 9.71
CA MET A 275 -23.22 -8.90 8.45
C MET A 275 -23.55 -7.73 7.51
N SER A 276 -23.35 -6.47 7.89
CA SER A 276 -23.52 -5.38 6.94
C SER A 276 -22.32 -5.35 5.98
N GLY A 277 -22.50 -5.94 4.79
CA GLY A 277 -21.54 -5.81 3.70
C GLY A 277 -21.31 -4.34 3.31
N ALA A 278 -20.20 -4.06 2.64
CA ALA A 278 -19.79 -2.70 2.30
C ALA A 278 -20.91 -1.90 1.62
N LYS A 279 -21.10 -0.63 2.01
CA LYS A 279 -22.16 0.19 1.43
C LYS A 279 -21.75 0.76 0.07
N TRP A 280 -22.60 0.53 -0.93
CA TRP A 280 -22.46 1.09 -2.28
C TRP A 280 -23.58 2.10 -2.48
N GLN A 281 -23.31 3.38 -2.24
CA GLN A 281 -24.33 4.42 -2.28
C GLN A 281 -24.22 5.27 -3.54
N ILE A 282 -25.31 5.42 -4.28
CA ILE A 282 -25.40 6.38 -5.40
C ILE A 282 -25.33 7.78 -4.81
N SER A 283 -24.23 8.49 -5.06
CA SER A 283 -24.02 9.86 -4.59
C SER A 283 -24.61 10.91 -5.53
N SER A 284 -24.58 10.66 -6.84
CA SER A 284 -25.17 11.51 -7.86
C SER A 284 -25.64 10.71 -9.08
N THR A 285 -26.63 11.24 -9.79
CA THR A 285 -27.10 10.73 -11.08
C THR A 285 -27.22 11.85 -12.10
N GLU A 286 -27.00 11.51 -13.37
CA GLU A 286 -27.35 12.32 -14.53
C GLU A 286 -28.36 11.52 -15.36
N GLY A 287 -29.38 12.19 -15.91
CA GLY A 287 -30.48 11.53 -16.60
C GLY A 287 -31.28 10.60 -15.66
N SER A 288 -31.67 9.43 -16.16
CA SER A 288 -32.48 8.46 -15.42
C SER A 288 -31.86 7.05 -15.48
N PRO A 289 -30.75 6.80 -14.74
CA PRO A 289 -30.22 5.45 -14.59
C PRO A 289 -31.25 4.56 -13.88
N THR A 290 -31.25 3.26 -14.18
CA THR A 290 -32.27 2.33 -13.69
C THR A 290 -31.67 1.10 -13.01
N ILE A 291 -32.42 0.52 -12.08
CA ILE A 291 -32.20 -0.81 -11.52
C ILE A 291 -33.53 -1.56 -11.67
N PHE A 292 -33.51 -2.76 -12.27
CA PHE A 292 -34.75 -3.49 -12.63
C PHE A 292 -35.77 -2.64 -13.42
N ASN A 293 -35.28 -1.77 -14.32
CA ASN A 293 -36.06 -0.79 -15.09
C ASN A 293 -36.74 0.33 -14.28
N GLU A 294 -36.51 0.41 -12.97
CA GLU A 294 -37.00 1.50 -12.13
C GLU A 294 -35.92 2.59 -11.98
N PRO A 295 -36.26 3.88 -12.15
CA PRO A 295 -35.32 4.98 -11.96
C PRO A 295 -34.73 5.01 -10.55
N VAL A 296 -33.40 5.12 -10.47
CA VAL A 296 -32.69 5.31 -9.20
C VAL A 296 -32.43 6.78 -8.91
N LYS A 297 -32.43 7.14 -7.62
CA LYS A 297 -32.18 8.49 -7.12
C LYS A 297 -30.96 8.52 -6.22
N ASN A 298 -30.44 9.72 -5.99
CA ASN A 298 -29.36 9.97 -5.04
C ASN A 298 -29.73 9.39 -3.65
N GLY A 299 -28.75 8.76 -3.02
CA GLY A 299 -28.88 8.10 -1.72
C GLY A 299 -29.25 6.61 -1.80
N PHE A 300 -29.67 6.10 -2.97
CA PHE A 300 -29.97 4.68 -3.15
C PHE A 300 -28.72 3.83 -2.87
N THR A 301 -28.88 2.72 -2.15
CA THR A 301 -27.79 1.79 -1.83
C THR A 301 -27.94 0.52 -2.64
N LEU A 302 -26.96 0.21 -3.51
CA LEU A 302 -26.96 -1.02 -4.30
C LEU A 302 -26.81 -2.23 -3.38
N SER A 303 -27.71 -3.18 -3.53
CA SER A 303 -27.64 -4.51 -2.93
C SER A 303 -26.84 -5.46 -3.80
N LYS A 304 -26.46 -6.61 -3.24
CA LYS A 304 -25.84 -7.69 -4.03
C LYS A 304 -26.83 -8.13 -5.13
N ASN A 305 -26.31 -8.29 -6.34
CA ASN A 305 -27.00 -8.60 -7.60
C ASN A 305 -27.85 -7.48 -8.19
N ASP A 306 -27.85 -6.27 -7.61
CA ASP A 306 -28.46 -5.13 -8.28
C ASP A 306 -27.62 -4.75 -9.50
N MET A 307 -28.28 -4.69 -10.66
CA MET A 307 -27.70 -4.24 -11.92
C MET A 307 -28.13 -2.81 -12.21
N LEU A 308 -27.17 -1.89 -12.11
CA LEU A 308 -27.32 -0.50 -12.52
C LEU A 308 -27.14 -0.40 -14.04
N SER A 309 -28.16 0.12 -14.72
CA SER A 309 -28.18 0.32 -16.17
C SER A 309 -28.20 1.82 -16.48
N CYS A 310 -27.23 2.27 -17.27
CA CYS A 310 -27.12 3.64 -17.78
C CYS A 310 -27.25 3.62 -19.31
N ASN A 311 -28.17 4.39 -19.88
CA ASN A 311 -28.30 4.56 -21.33
C ASN A 311 -27.35 5.66 -21.83
N SER A 312 -27.41 6.06 -23.09
CA SER A 312 -26.50 7.07 -23.65
C SER A 312 -26.59 8.45 -22.99
N ASN A 313 -27.71 8.74 -22.31
CA ASN A 313 -28.01 10.03 -21.69
C ASN A 313 -28.14 9.93 -20.16
N SER A 314 -27.69 8.82 -19.57
CA SER A 314 -27.65 8.67 -18.12
C SER A 314 -26.30 8.21 -17.62
N ALA A 315 -25.99 8.60 -16.38
CA ALA A 315 -24.76 8.25 -15.68
C ALA A 315 -25.03 8.24 -14.17
N ALA A 316 -24.15 7.61 -13.42
CA ALA A 316 -24.21 7.61 -11.96
C ALA A 316 -22.82 7.65 -11.34
N THR A 317 -22.73 8.23 -10.15
CA THR A 317 -21.56 8.12 -9.29
C THR A 317 -21.93 7.29 -8.08
N ILE A 318 -21.15 6.25 -7.80
CA ILE A 318 -21.32 5.38 -6.64
C ILE A 318 -20.17 5.63 -5.69
N ARG A 319 -20.45 5.90 -4.43
CA ARG A 319 -19.48 5.85 -3.35
C ARG A 319 -19.49 4.46 -2.74
N ILE A 320 -18.36 3.79 -2.80
CA ILE A 320 -18.15 2.45 -2.24
C ILE A 320 -17.32 2.64 -0.96
N GLU A 321 -17.92 2.27 0.18
CA GLU A 321 -17.25 2.27 1.47
C GLU A 321 -15.94 1.48 1.39
N LYS A 322 -14.85 2.00 1.97
CA LYS A 322 -13.49 1.41 1.95
C LYS A 322 -12.79 1.30 0.59
N ILE A 323 -13.43 1.67 -0.52
CA ILE A 323 -12.81 1.65 -1.86
C ILE A 323 -12.62 3.05 -2.41
N GLY A 324 -13.68 3.84 -2.50
CA GLY A 324 -13.64 5.16 -3.14
C GLY A 324 -14.86 5.46 -4.00
N ILE A 325 -14.61 6.10 -5.14
CA ILE A 325 -15.65 6.56 -6.07
C ILE A 325 -15.60 5.72 -7.34
N LEU A 326 -16.73 5.16 -7.72
CA LEU A 326 -16.94 4.48 -8.99
C LEU A 326 -17.91 5.30 -9.84
N LYS A 327 -17.39 5.94 -10.88
CA LYS A 327 -18.20 6.66 -11.88
C LYS A 327 -18.64 5.68 -12.96
N VAL A 328 -19.94 5.65 -13.23
CA VAL A 328 -20.58 4.80 -14.23
C VAL A 328 -21.09 5.70 -15.34
N ARG A 329 -20.56 5.54 -16.55
CA ARG A 329 -20.89 6.38 -17.72
C ARG A 329 -22.09 5.84 -18.47
N GLY A 330 -22.51 6.56 -19.51
CA GLY A 330 -23.59 6.10 -20.39
C GLY A 330 -23.28 4.79 -21.11
N ASN A 331 -24.34 4.10 -21.53
CA ASN A 331 -24.29 2.77 -22.16
C ASN A 331 -23.64 1.68 -21.30
N THR A 332 -23.80 1.76 -19.97
CA THR A 332 -23.13 0.88 -19.01
C THR A 332 -24.10 0.00 -18.24
N ASN A 333 -23.75 -1.28 -18.12
CA ASN A 333 -24.42 -2.24 -17.26
C ASN A 333 -23.42 -2.74 -16.21
N LEU A 334 -23.62 -2.31 -14.96
CA LEU A 334 -22.78 -2.64 -13.83
C LEU A 334 -23.60 -3.38 -12.77
N THR A 335 -23.17 -4.59 -12.41
CA THR A 335 -23.79 -5.39 -11.35
C THR A 335 -22.88 -5.45 -10.14
N ARG A 336 -23.40 -5.17 -8.94
CA ARG A 336 -22.68 -5.43 -7.70
C ARG A 336 -22.74 -6.93 -7.39
N THR A 337 -21.60 -7.63 -7.33
CA THR A 337 -21.56 -9.09 -7.06
C THR A 337 -21.08 -9.45 -5.66
N GLY A 338 -20.32 -8.54 -5.02
CA GLY A 338 -19.76 -8.75 -3.68
C GLY A 338 -19.70 -7.49 -2.84
N ASN A 339 -18.84 -7.50 -1.81
CA ASN A 339 -18.55 -6.31 -1.02
C ASN A 339 -17.69 -5.32 -1.80
N PHE A 340 -16.67 -5.81 -2.49
CA PHE A 340 -15.73 -5.03 -3.29
C PHE A 340 -15.56 -5.65 -4.68
N GLU A 341 -16.65 -6.23 -5.19
CA GLU A 341 -16.66 -6.94 -6.46
C GLU A 341 -17.86 -6.48 -7.29
N ALA A 342 -17.60 -6.25 -8.57
CA ALA A 342 -18.60 -5.95 -9.57
C ALA A 342 -18.43 -6.79 -10.83
N ASN A 343 -19.51 -6.94 -11.58
CA ASN A 343 -19.47 -7.34 -12.98
C ASN A 343 -19.78 -6.12 -13.85
N LEU A 344 -18.97 -5.90 -14.89
CA LEU A 344 -19.21 -4.90 -15.93
C LEU A 344 -19.48 -5.64 -17.24
N ASP A 345 -20.75 -5.70 -17.65
CA ASP A 345 -21.15 -6.45 -18.83
C ASP A 345 -20.81 -5.70 -20.12
N LYS A 346 -21.00 -4.37 -20.11
CA LYS A 346 -20.67 -3.43 -21.18
C LYS A 346 -20.60 -1.99 -20.65
N GLY A 347 -20.01 -1.10 -21.44
CA GLY A 347 -19.95 0.34 -21.18
C GLY A 347 -18.64 0.77 -20.54
N SER A 348 -18.68 1.87 -19.77
CA SER A 348 -17.47 2.52 -19.25
C SER A 348 -17.64 2.89 -17.78
N ILE A 349 -16.62 2.52 -17.00
CA ILE A 349 -16.47 2.93 -15.61
C ILE A 349 -15.13 3.60 -15.38
N GLU A 350 -15.09 4.49 -14.41
CA GLU A 350 -13.86 5.13 -13.93
C GLU A 350 -13.82 4.93 -12.40
N LEU A 351 -12.84 4.16 -11.94
CA LEU A 351 -12.58 3.95 -10.53
C LEU A 351 -11.57 4.98 -10.05
N ILE A 352 -11.94 5.71 -9.01
CA ILE A 352 -11.10 6.70 -8.35
C ILE A 352 -11.02 6.31 -6.89
N LYS A 353 -9.83 5.90 -6.50
CA LYS A 353 -9.47 5.56 -5.14
C LYS A 353 -8.73 6.73 -4.52
N ASP A 354 -9.27 7.17 -3.41
CA ASP A 354 -8.62 8.05 -2.48
C ASP A 354 -8.76 7.33 -1.14
N ALA A 355 -7.65 6.82 -0.60
CA ALA A 355 -7.66 6.10 0.67
C ALA A 355 -8.37 4.72 0.70
N SER A 356 -8.19 3.86 -0.30
CA SER A 356 -8.79 2.52 -0.27
C SER A 356 -8.22 1.67 0.88
N GLU A 357 -9.08 1.06 1.69
CA GLU A 357 -8.71 0.09 2.74
C GLU A 357 -8.79 -1.36 2.24
N GLU A 358 -9.47 -1.58 1.10
CA GLU A 358 -9.76 -2.90 0.56
C GLU A 358 -9.39 -2.98 -0.94
N LEU A 359 -9.22 -4.20 -1.46
CA LEU A 359 -9.03 -4.46 -2.88
C LEU A 359 -10.38 -4.56 -3.59
N PHE A 360 -10.42 -4.07 -4.83
CA PHE A 360 -11.58 -4.07 -5.70
C PHE A 360 -11.33 -4.96 -6.91
N ALA A 361 -12.38 -5.69 -7.32
CA ALA A 361 -12.34 -6.54 -8.49
C ALA A 361 -13.53 -6.26 -9.41
N VAL A 362 -13.26 -6.20 -10.71
CA VAL A 362 -14.28 -6.07 -11.75
C VAL A 362 -14.14 -7.23 -12.73
N GLN A 363 -15.15 -8.10 -12.77
CA GLN A 363 -15.26 -9.13 -13.79
C GLN A 363 -15.89 -8.53 -15.05
N THR A 364 -15.28 -8.77 -16.20
CA THR A 364 -15.84 -8.45 -17.53
C THR A 364 -16.06 -9.75 -18.32
N PRO A 365 -16.72 -9.72 -19.48
CA PRO A 365 -16.83 -10.90 -20.34
C PRO A 365 -15.48 -11.44 -20.84
N SER A 366 -14.43 -10.60 -20.87
CA SER A 366 -13.11 -10.95 -21.42
C SER A 366 -12.05 -11.21 -20.36
N ALA A 367 -12.13 -10.63 -19.17
CA ALA A 367 -11.10 -10.78 -18.14
C ALA A 367 -11.58 -10.37 -16.74
N LEU A 368 -10.81 -10.76 -15.72
CA LEU A 368 -10.95 -10.31 -14.34
C LEU A 368 -9.90 -9.23 -14.04
N ILE A 369 -10.37 -8.01 -13.82
CA ILE A 369 -9.56 -6.85 -13.46
C ILE A 369 -9.51 -6.78 -11.94
N LYS A 370 -8.33 -6.72 -11.35
CA LYS A 370 -8.13 -6.64 -9.90
C LYS A 370 -7.08 -5.61 -9.59
N ASP A 371 -7.28 -4.89 -8.49
CA ASP A 371 -6.19 -4.10 -7.97
C ASP A 371 -5.01 -4.98 -7.59
N TYR A 372 -3.81 -4.52 -7.91
CA TYR A 372 -2.60 -5.21 -7.49
C TYR A 372 -2.25 -4.86 -6.03
N TYR A 373 -2.54 -3.61 -5.63
CA TYR A 373 -2.41 -3.07 -4.27
C TYR A 373 -3.61 -2.20 -3.92
N LEU A 374 -3.66 -1.61 -2.72
CA LEU A 374 -4.80 -0.79 -2.30
C LEU A 374 -5.00 0.46 -3.20
N GLY A 375 -3.96 0.95 -3.89
CA GLY A 375 -4.04 2.04 -4.86
C GLY A 375 -4.23 1.58 -6.33
N GLY A 376 -5.14 2.25 -7.04
CA GLY A 376 -5.45 1.93 -8.45
C GLY A 376 -6.57 2.81 -9.01
N ASN A 377 -6.22 3.86 -9.75
CA ASN A 377 -7.17 4.66 -10.52
C ASN A 377 -7.14 4.20 -11.96
N TYR A 378 -8.28 3.78 -12.49
CA TYR A 378 -8.35 3.31 -13.88
C TYR A 378 -9.70 3.58 -14.52
N ILE A 379 -9.65 3.67 -15.84
CA ILE A 379 -10.83 3.65 -16.71
C ILE A 379 -10.92 2.25 -17.30
N LEU A 380 -12.09 1.63 -17.19
CA LEU A 380 -12.36 0.34 -17.80
C LEU A 380 -13.52 0.49 -18.77
N ASN A 381 -13.27 0.14 -20.02
CA ASN A 381 -14.26 0.14 -21.10
C ASN A 381 -14.50 -1.29 -21.56
N VAL A 382 -15.76 -1.64 -21.80
CA VAL A 382 -16.19 -2.93 -22.36
C VAL A 382 -17.12 -2.65 -23.54
N ASP A 383 -16.75 -3.14 -24.72
CA ASP A 383 -17.57 -3.00 -25.93
C ASP A 383 -18.74 -3.99 -25.98
N ASP A 384 -19.59 -3.89 -27.00
CA ASP A 384 -20.75 -4.79 -27.16
C ASP A 384 -20.36 -6.25 -27.49
N GLU A 385 -19.12 -6.50 -27.91
CA GLU A 385 -18.58 -7.85 -28.11
C GLU A 385 -18.04 -8.46 -26.80
N GLY A 386 -17.88 -7.64 -25.76
CA GLY A 386 -17.34 -8.00 -24.46
C GLY A 386 -15.82 -7.89 -24.37
N ASN A 387 -15.16 -7.27 -25.35
CA ASN A 387 -13.75 -6.93 -25.27
C ASN A 387 -13.57 -5.77 -24.31
N SER A 388 -12.53 -5.84 -23.47
CA SER A 388 -12.22 -4.81 -22.49
C SER A 388 -10.91 -4.11 -22.78
N ILE A 389 -10.87 -2.82 -22.46
CA ILE A 389 -9.66 -2.00 -22.44
C ILE A 389 -9.61 -1.33 -21.08
N VAL A 390 -8.54 -1.61 -20.34
CA VAL A 390 -8.22 -0.93 -19.07
C VAL A 390 -7.13 0.09 -19.34
N GLU A 391 -7.35 1.33 -18.91
CA GLU A 391 -6.34 2.38 -18.88
C GLU A 391 -6.07 2.77 -17.43
N VAL A 392 -4.85 2.52 -16.96
CA VAL A 392 -4.45 2.82 -15.58
C VAL A 392 -3.89 4.23 -15.52
N LYS A 393 -4.54 5.08 -14.73
CA LYS A 393 -4.16 6.48 -14.50
C LYS A 393 -3.15 6.62 -13.37
N ASP A 394 -3.34 5.83 -12.31
CA ASP A 394 -2.47 5.81 -11.14
C ASP A 394 -2.55 4.44 -10.43
N GLY A 395 -1.53 4.07 -9.67
CA GLY A 395 -1.42 2.74 -9.05
C GLY A 395 -1.24 1.60 -10.05
N TRP A 396 -1.48 0.36 -9.61
CA TRP A 396 -1.22 -0.86 -10.40
C TRP A 396 -2.44 -1.77 -10.45
N VAL A 397 -2.68 -2.36 -11.62
CA VAL A 397 -3.83 -3.23 -11.86
C VAL A 397 -3.37 -4.52 -12.50
N THR A 398 -3.91 -5.65 -12.03
CA THR A 398 -3.75 -6.95 -12.71
C THR A 398 -4.96 -7.23 -13.58
N ILE A 399 -4.71 -7.79 -14.75
CA ILE A 399 -5.74 -8.31 -15.65
C ILE A 399 -5.50 -9.80 -15.80
N ASN A 400 -6.49 -10.58 -15.40
CA ASN A 400 -6.41 -12.04 -15.37
C ASN A 400 -7.33 -12.63 -16.44
N PHE A 401 -6.77 -13.47 -17.31
CA PHE A 401 -7.50 -14.28 -18.27
C PHE A 401 -7.02 -15.72 -18.19
N ASN A 402 -7.88 -16.64 -17.75
CA ASN A 402 -7.51 -18.02 -17.46
C ASN A 402 -6.30 -18.08 -16.52
N SER A 403 -5.17 -18.65 -16.98
CA SER A 403 -3.91 -18.74 -16.23
C SER A 403 -2.93 -17.62 -16.56
N THR A 404 -3.30 -16.67 -17.43
CA THR A 404 -2.45 -15.57 -17.86
C THR A 404 -2.79 -14.31 -17.08
N GLU A 405 -1.76 -13.66 -16.56
CA GLU A 405 -1.88 -12.40 -15.81
C GLU A 405 -0.97 -11.35 -16.44
N ALA A 406 -1.57 -10.21 -16.79
CA ALA A 406 -0.87 -8.99 -17.18
C ALA A 406 -0.87 -8.00 -16.01
N LEU A 407 0.27 -7.41 -15.72
CA LEU A 407 0.43 -6.37 -14.71
C LEU A 407 0.57 -5.01 -15.38
N VAL A 408 -0.41 -4.14 -15.17
CA VAL A 408 -0.58 -2.85 -15.86
C VAL A 408 -0.14 -1.71 -14.94
N PRO A 409 0.95 -0.99 -15.28
CA PRO A 409 1.41 0.18 -14.53
C PRO A 409 0.62 1.46 -14.84
N PRO A 410 0.83 2.54 -14.06
CA PRO A 410 0.33 3.88 -14.41
C PRO A 410 0.74 4.31 -15.82
N GLY A 411 -0.13 5.04 -16.51
CA GLY A 411 0.13 5.55 -17.85
C GLY A 411 0.19 4.46 -18.93
N HIS A 412 -0.35 3.27 -18.64
CA HIS A 412 -0.45 2.18 -19.60
C HIS A 412 -1.89 1.74 -19.79
N ASN A 413 -2.17 1.20 -20.97
CA ASN A 413 -3.40 0.50 -21.25
C ASN A 413 -3.14 -0.96 -21.61
N CYS A 414 -4.13 -1.81 -21.38
CA CYS A 414 -4.07 -3.22 -21.73
C CYS A 414 -5.43 -3.67 -22.24
N THR A 415 -5.43 -4.45 -23.32
CA THR A 415 -6.62 -4.95 -23.99
C THR A 415 -6.83 -6.42 -23.62
N ALA A 416 -8.06 -6.80 -23.32
CA ALA A 416 -8.47 -8.18 -23.24
C ALA A 416 -9.61 -8.45 -24.23
N LYS A 417 -9.40 -9.36 -25.16
CA LYS A 417 -10.42 -9.75 -26.15
C LYS A 417 -11.09 -11.05 -25.74
N LYS A 418 -12.42 -11.05 -25.80
CA LYS A 418 -13.22 -12.20 -25.39
C LYS A 418 -12.87 -13.41 -26.26
N GLY A 419 -12.36 -14.47 -25.63
CA GLY A 419 -11.95 -15.70 -26.32
C GLY A 419 -10.59 -15.65 -27.03
N ALA A 420 -9.92 -14.48 -27.11
CA ALA A 420 -8.60 -14.34 -27.73
C ALA A 420 -7.47 -14.08 -26.70
N GLY A 421 -7.79 -13.54 -25.52
CA GLY A 421 -6.85 -13.39 -24.41
C GLY A 421 -6.41 -11.95 -24.16
N LEU A 422 -5.22 -11.78 -23.58
CA LEU A 422 -4.67 -10.48 -23.16
C LEU A 422 -3.59 -10.00 -24.13
N SER A 423 -3.54 -8.69 -24.38
CA SER A 423 -2.37 -8.04 -24.94
C SER A 423 -1.30 -7.83 -23.86
N ALA A 424 -0.09 -7.42 -24.28
CA ALA A 424 0.83 -6.78 -23.34
C ALA A 424 0.29 -5.38 -22.99
N PRO A 425 0.54 -4.88 -21.77
CA PRO A 425 0.29 -3.49 -21.43
C PRO A 425 1.20 -2.58 -22.27
N VAL A 426 0.65 -1.51 -22.84
CA VAL A 426 1.38 -0.56 -23.69
C VAL A 426 1.24 0.84 -23.12
N SER A 427 2.31 1.63 -23.16
CA SER A 427 2.27 3.02 -22.72
C SER A 427 1.23 3.81 -23.54
N ILE A 428 0.50 4.71 -22.89
CA ILE A 428 -0.39 5.65 -23.58
C ILE A 428 0.36 6.62 -24.51
N SER A 429 1.68 6.76 -24.29
CA SER A 429 2.59 7.58 -25.09
C SER A 429 3.34 6.79 -26.18
N ALA A 430 3.03 5.50 -26.33
CA ALA A 430 3.64 4.68 -27.39
C ALA A 430 3.18 5.15 -28.77
N THR A 431 4.01 4.91 -29.79
CA THR A 431 3.64 5.19 -31.17
C THR A 431 2.48 4.29 -31.62
N GLU A 432 1.63 4.79 -32.51
CA GLU A 432 0.53 4.01 -33.11
C GLU A 432 1.03 2.71 -33.76
N GLU A 433 2.19 2.73 -34.40
CA GLU A 433 2.81 1.55 -35.02
C GLU A 433 3.15 0.46 -33.98
N PHE A 434 3.88 0.82 -32.93
CA PHE A 434 4.18 -0.10 -31.82
C PHE A 434 2.93 -0.69 -31.17
N ARG A 435 1.90 0.14 -30.93
CA ARG A 435 0.61 -0.32 -30.38
C ARG A 435 -0.09 -1.30 -31.32
N TYR A 436 -0.13 -0.97 -32.60
CA TYR A 436 -0.70 -1.82 -33.64
C TYR A 436 0.01 -3.16 -33.72
N ASP A 437 1.34 -3.19 -33.67
CA ASP A 437 2.11 -4.43 -33.73
C ASP A 437 1.89 -5.32 -32.51
N ILE A 438 1.75 -4.74 -31.30
CA ILE A 438 1.37 -5.49 -30.09
C ILE A 438 0.00 -6.14 -30.29
N ASP A 439 -1.00 -5.38 -30.74
CA ASP A 439 -2.35 -5.93 -30.97
C ASP A 439 -2.37 -6.98 -32.09
N LEU A 440 -1.62 -6.76 -33.17
CA LEU A 440 -1.46 -7.70 -34.28
C LEU A 440 -0.87 -9.04 -33.79
N PHE A 441 0.14 -8.96 -32.92
CA PHE A 441 0.79 -10.13 -32.33
C PHE A 441 -0.19 -10.96 -31.49
N PHE A 442 -1.00 -10.32 -30.64
CA PHE A 442 -1.91 -11.06 -29.74
C PHE A 442 -3.23 -11.47 -30.38
N PHE A 443 -3.77 -10.69 -31.32
CA PHE A 443 -5.16 -10.84 -31.76
C PHE A 443 -5.34 -11.13 -33.25
N SER A 444 -4.28 -11.15 -34.05
CA SER A 444 -4.40 -11.27 -35.51
C SER A 444 -3.34 -12.18 -36.14
N ASN A 445 -2.95 -13.23 -35.41
CA ASN A 445 -1.95 -14.24 -35.83
C ASN A 445 -0.58 -13.64 -36.17
N GLY A 446 -0.18 -12.55 -35.50
CA GLY A 446 1.17 -12.02 -35.65
C GLY A 446 2.21 -13.06 -35.25
N GLY A 447 3.19 -13.25 -36.14
CA GLY A 447 4.21 -14.28 -36.01
C GLY A 447 5.57 -13.70 -35.68
N ASP A 448 6.61 -14.38 -36.17
CA ASP A 448 8.00 -14.02 -35.88
C ASP A 448 8.36 -12.61 -36.38
N GLY A 449 7.83 -12.20 -37.55
CA GLY A 449 8.07 -10.86 -38.10
C GLY A 449 7.45 -9.73 -37.28
N THR A 450 6.24 -9.94 -36.75
CA THR A 450 5.59 -8.95 -35.86
C THR A 450 6.33 -8.84 -34.53
N MET A 451 6.76 -9.97 -33.95
CA MET A 451 7.63 -9.95 -32.76
C MET A 451 8.94 -9.21 -33.03
N GLU A 452 9.59 -9.46 -34.17
CA GLU A 452 10.82 -8.74 -34.54
C GLU A 452 10.59 -7.23 -34.69
N SER A 453 9.47 -6.83 -35.28
CA SER A 453 9.06 -5.42 -35.38
C SER A 453 8.90 -4.77 -34.00
N ILE A 454 8.17 -5.42 -33.08
CA ILE A 454 7.99 -4.96 -31.69
C ILE A 454 9.35 -4.76 -31.02
N LEU A 455 10.22 -5.76 -31.07
CA LEU A 455 11.51 -5.72 -30.37
C LEU A 455 12.47 -4.66 -30.96
N ASN A 456 12.39 -4.39 -32.27
CA ASN A 456 13.21 -3.36 -32.92
C ASN A 456 12.72 -1.93 -32.63
N GLN A 457 11.41 -1.76 -32.43
CA GLN A 457 10.80 -0.48 -32.08
C GLN A 457 10.91 -0.14 -30.58
N ALA A 458 11.00 -1.17 -29.73
CA ALA A 458 11.00 -1.02 -28.28
C ALA A 458 12.13 -0.11 -27.79
N LYS A 459 11.77 0.79 -26.87
CA LYS A 459 12.68 1.71 -26.19
C LYS A 459 12.73 1.36 -24.70
N ILE A 460 13.61 2.03 -23.97
CA ILE A 460 13.74 1.89 -22.50
C ILE A 460 12.38 2.08 -21.81
N LYS A 461 11.58 3.06 -22.28
CA LYS A 461 10.22 3.32 -21.78
C LYS A 461 9.19 2.21 -22.04
N ASP A 462 9.50 1.22 -22.86
CA ASP A 462 8.63 0.08 -23.17
C ASP A 462 9.02 -1.18 -22.37
N GLY A 463 10.00 -1.07 -21.46
CA GLY A 463 10.38 -2.10 -20.49
C GLY A 463 9.22 -2.80 -19.78
N TYR A 464 8.17 -2.11 -19.30
CA TYR A 464 7.00 -2.77 -18.70
C TYR A 464 6.22 -3.63 -19.70
N THR A 465 6.12 -3.18 -20.96
CA THR A 465 5.56 -3.97 -22.06
C THR A 465 6.40 -5.22 -22.29
N LEU A 466 7.72 -5.08 -22.42
CA LEU A 466 8.64 -6.20 -22.62
C LEU A 466 8.62 -7.19 -21.44
N TRP A 467 8.59 -6.70 -20.20
CA TRP A 467 8.51 -7.52 -19.01
C TRP A 467 7.25 -8.38 -18.98
N ASN A 468 6.10 -7.79 -19.34
CA ASN A 468 4.85 -8.55 -19.48
C ASN A 468 4.96 -9.56 -20.63
N LEU A 469 5.56 -9.18 -21.78
CA LEU A 469 5.78 -10.09 -22.92
C LEU A 469 6.55 -11.35 -22.53
N ILE A 470 7.56 -11.27 -21.64
CA ILE A 470 8.31 -12.45 -21.15
C ILE A 470 7.35 -13.51 -20.56
N LYS A 471 6.31 -13.05 -19.83
CA LYS A 471 5.31 -13.90 -19.17
C LYS A 471 4.22 -14.38 -20.13
N ILE A 472 3.66 -13.49 -20.94
CA ILE A 472 2.39 -13.74 -21.66
C ILE A 472 2.58 -14.21 -23.10
N ALA A 473 3.73 -13.93 -23.73
CA ALA A 473 3.99 -14.39 -25.09
C ALA A 473 4.34 -15.90 -25.11
N PRO A 474 4.13 -16.59 -26.25
CA PRO A 474 4.57 -17.97 -26.41
C PRO A 474 6.06 -18.15 -26.05
N ALA A 475 6.37 -19.23 -25.32
CA ALA A 475 7.71 -19.46 -24.76
C ALA A 475 8.86 -19.39 -25.78
N LYS A 476 8.60 -19.70 -27.07
CA LYS A 476 9.60 -19.59 -28.16
C LYS A 476 10.16 -18.18 -28.37
N TYR A 477 9.45 -17.14 -27.93
CA TYR A 477 9.90 -15.75 -28.05
C TYR A 477 10.65 -15.24 -26.83
N ARG A 478 10.60 -15.96 -25.70
CA ARG A 478 11.08 -15.48 -24.41
C ARG A 478 12.54 -15.04 -24.45
N GLU A 479 13.39 -15.83 -25.10
CA GLU A 479 14.81 -15.49 -25.24
C GLU A 479 15.03 -14.20 -26.03
N LYS A 480 14.34 -14.02 -27.16
CA LYS A 480 14.44 -12.79 -27.96
C LYS A 480 13.97 -11.57 -27.17
N ILE A 481 12.91 -11.70 -26.38
CA ILE A 481 12.38 -10.61 -25.54
C ILE A 481 13.38 -10.25 -24.45
N VAL A 482 13.95 -11.24 -23.74
CA VAL A 482 14.97 -11.00 -22.71
C VAL A 482 16.21 -10.35 -23.32
N ASP A 483 16.67 -10.82 -24.48
CA ASP A 483 17.82 -10.22 -25.18
C ASP A 483 17.55 -8.78 -25.61
N ALA A 484 16.34 -8.47 -26.07
CA ALA A 484 15.94 -7.10 -26.40
C ALA A 484 15.94 -6.21 -25.15
N LEU A 485 15.41 -6.70 -24.02
CA LEU A 485 15.38 -5.97 -22.77
C LEU A 485 16.80 -5.71 -22.25
N MET A 486 17.70 -6.69 -22.30
CA MET A 486 19.11 -6.56 -21.92
C MET A 486 19.89 -5.57 -22.80
N LYS A 487 19.46 -5.34 -24.06
CA LYS A 487 20.04 -4.28 -24.92
C LYS A 487 19.59 -2.89 -24.52
N LEU A 488 18.38 -2.77 -23.96
CA LEU A 488 17.81 -1.49 -23.53
C LEU A 488 18.30 -1.09 -22.14
N MET A 489 18.52 -2.05 -21.25
CA MET A 489 18.92 -1.79 -19.88
C MET A 489 19.76 -2.93 -19.27
N PRO A 490 20.68 -2.62 -18.34
CA PRO A 490 21.45 -3.66 -17.65
C PRO A 490 20.54 -4.52 -16.76
N LEU A 491 20.94 -5.76 -16.54
CA LEU A 491 20.27 -6.62 -15.57
C LEU A 491 20.55 -6.14 -14.14
N PRO A 492 19.53 -6.05 -13.26
CA PRO A 492 19.74 -5.67 -11.87
C PRO A 492 20.60 -6.70 -11.10
N PRO A 493 21.24 -6.29 -9.99
CA PRO A 493 22.04 -7.20 -9.16
C PRO A 493 21.27 -8.45 -8.74
N GLU A 494 21.97 -9.59 -8.70
CA GLU A 494 21.42 -10.89 -8.32
C GLU A 494 20.36 -11.44 -9.31
N THR A 495 20.28 -10.87 -10.51
CA THR A 495 19.52 -11.43 -11.64
C THR A 495 20.45 -11.92 -12.74
N ASN A 496 19.98 -12.90 -13.52
CA ASN A 496 20.71 -13.42 -14.68
C ASN A 496 19.73 -13.86 -15.77
N LYS A 497 20.23 -13.99 -17.01
CA LYS A 497 19.41 -14.36 -18.18
C LYS A 497 18.66 -15.68 -17.95
N GLU A 498 19.33 -16.70 -17.42
CA GLU A 498 18.74 -18.03 -17.18
C GLU A 498 17.53 -17.97 -16.24
N GLY A 499 17.63 -17.27 -15.11
CA GLY A 499 16.52 -17.12 -14.19
C GLY A 499 15.35 -16.30 -14.73
N LEU A 500 15.60 -15.36 -15.65
CA LEU A 500 14.54 -14.67 -16.38
C LEU A 500 13.84 -15.58 -17.40
N LEU A 501 14.59 -16.46 -18.09
CA LEU A 501 14.00 -17.45 -19.00
C LEU A 501 13.13 -18.47 -18.27
N GLU A 502 13.51 -18.82 -17.05
CA GLU A 502 12.77 -19.69 -16.13
C GLU A 502 11.63 -18.98 -15.39
N LEU A 503 11.48 -17.66 -15.55
CA LEU A 503 10.48 -16.83 -14.86
C LEU A 503 10.59 -16.91 -13.32
N ARG A 504 11.81 -16.99 -12.78
CA ARG A 504 12.01 -17.05 -11.31
C ARG A 504 11.40 -15.80 -10.65
N PRO A 505 10.45 -15.95 -9.70
CA PRO A 505 9.67 -14.82 -9.17
C PRO A 505 10.52 -13.67 -8.63
N GLU A 506 11.55 -13.97 -7.85
CA GLU A 506 12.45 -12.97 -7.26
C GLU A 506 13.20 -12.16 -8.33
N MET A 507 13.66 -12.80 -9.41
CA MET A 507 14.38 -12.12 -10.48
C MET A 507 13.44 -11.32 -11.37
N MET A 508 12.24 -11.84 -11.64
CA MET A 508 11.20 -11.10 -12.36
C MET A 508 10.78 -9.86 -11.58
N GLN A 509 10.64 -9.96 -10.25
CA GLN A 509 10.32 -8.80 -9.42
C GLN A 509 11.44 -7.77 -9.43
N ARG A 510 12.70 -8.17 -9.24
CA ARG A 510 13.85 -7.24 -9.31
C ARG A 510 13.96 -6.54 -10.67
N LEU A 511 13.66 -7.27 -11.75
CA LEU A 511 13.61 -6.67 -13.08
C LEU A 511 12.49 -5.65 -13.21
N LEU A 512 11.31 -5.94 -12.65
CA LEU A 512 10.18 -5.00 -12.62
C LEU A 512 10.54 -3.72 -11.86
N ASP A 513 11.21 -3.86 -10.72
CA ASP A 513 11.68 -2.75 -9.91
C ASP A 513 12.70 -1.89 -10.69
N GLU A 514 13.65 -2.53 -11.37
CA GLU A 514 14.66 -1.86 -12.20
C GLU A 514 14.06 -1.15 -13.42
N ILE A 515 13.03 -1.72 -14.05
CA ILE A 515 12.26 -1.02 -15.10
C ILE A 515 11.62 0.24 -14.53
N GLY A 516 11.04 0.17 -13.33
CA GLY A 516 10.50 1.34 -12.65
C GLY A 516 11.53 2.44 -12.37
N ILE A 517 12.80 2.08 -12.22
CA ILE A 517 13.91 3.05 -12.10
C ILE A 517 14.21 3.71 -13.45
N ASN A 518 14.21 2.95 -14.55
CA ASN A 518 14.69 3.41 -15.86
C ASN A 518 13.61 4.12 -16.71
N GLN A 519 12.34 4.05 -16.33
CA GLN A 519 11.23 4.66 -17.08
C GLN A 519 10.71 5.99 -16.52
N ARG A 520 11.36 6.50 -15.47
CA ARG A 520 11.02 7.79 -14.85
C ARG A 520 11.90 8.92 -15.38
#